data_AF-A0A9D6XUU8-F1
#
_entry.id   AF-A0A9D6XUU8-F1
#
_cell.length_a   1.000
_cell.length_b   1.000
_cell.length_c   1.000
_cell.angle_alpha   90.00
_cell.angle_beta   90.00
_cell.angle_gamma   90.00
#
_symmetry.space_group_name_H-M   'P 1'
#
loop_
_entity.id
_entity.type
_entity.pdbx_description
1 polymer ?
#
loop_
_entity_poly.entity_id
_entity_poly.type
_entity_poly.pdbx_seq_one_letter_code
_entity_poly.pdbx_strand_id
1 'polypeptide(L)'
;MKCKHQLSNNNQCGAWAMKSSEFCFTHNPVTSDDRRAAVVKGGSATYERGLIPLEPVDLTDSKLILWLMIDTINRVRKVKPDGAMDVRTANCIGQLTRVLLEAQKELDVTERLARLEAKAGIQ
;
A
#
# COMPACT_ATOMS: atom_id res chain seq x y z
N MET A 1 -14.84 12.66 31.98
CA MET A 1 -15.40 13.98 31.65
C MET A 1 -15.01 14.39 30.23
N LYS A 2 -15.80 15.23 29.54
CA LYS A 2 -15.45 15.76 28.21
C LYS A 2 -14.47 16.93 28.32
N CYS A 3 -13.73 17.20 27.24
CA CYS A 3 -12.80 18.33 27.15
C CYS A 3 -13.54 19.66 27.29
N LYS A 4 -13.05 20.59 28.12
CA LYS A 4 -13.69 21.91 28.35
C LYS A 4 -13.44 22.95 27.24
N HIS A 5 -12.66 22.65 26.21
CA HIS A 5 -12.34 23.60 25.14
C HIS A 5 -13.57 23.92 24.26
N GLN A 6 -13.77 25.20 23.95
CA GLN A 6 -14.78 25.68 23.00
C GLN A 6 -14.14 25.83 21.62
N LEU A 7 -14.76 25.20 20.62
CA LEU A 7 -14.36 25.28 19.22
C LEU A 7 -14.77 26.63 18.61
N SER A 8 -14.27 26.93 17.41
CA SER A 8 -14.59 28.16 16.66
C SER A 8 -16.08 28.34 16.32
N ASN A 9 -16.86 27.26 16.36
CA ASN A 9 -18.31 27.27 16.18
C ASN A 9 -19.08 27.36 17.52
N ASN A 10 -18.43 27.79 18.60
CA ASN A 10 -18.93 27.86 19.98
C ASN A 10 -19.37 26.53 20.62
N ASN A 11 -19.21 25.40 19.94
CA ASN A 11 -19.52 24.10 20.52
C ASN A 11 -18.37 23.58 21.39
N GLN A 12 -18.70 22.85 22.45
CA GLN A 12 -17.71 22.16 23.27
C GLN A 12 -17.06 21.01 22.49
N CYS A 13 -15.75 20.83 22.67
CA CYS A 13 -15.02 19.70 22.10
C CYS A 13 -15.61 18.36 22.58
N GLY A 14 -16.02 17.50 21.65
CA GLY A 14 -16.60 16.19 21.92
C GLY A 14 -15.62 15.11 22.40
N ALA A 15 -14.32 15.39 22.43
CA ALA A 15 -13.30 14.44 22.87
C ALA A 15 -13.30 14.24 24.39
N TRP A 16 -12.80 13.07 24.83
CA TRP A 16 -12.60 12.80 26.26
C TRP A 16 -11.40 13.59 26.79
N ALA A 17 -11.54 14.16 27.99
CA ALA A 17 -10.41 14.79 28.67
C ALA A 17 -9.40 13.73 29.12
N MET A 18 -8.12 14.10 29.18
CA MET A 18 -7.06 13.22 29.66
C MET A 18 -7.21 12.97 31.17
N LYS A 19 -6.61 11.87 31.67
CA LYS A 19 -6.58 11.60 33.11
C LYS A 19 -5.95 12.77 33.85
N SER A 20 -6.62 13.27 34.88
CA SER A 20 -6.18 14.43 35.68
C SER A 20 -6.05 15.74 34.91
N SER A 21 -6.75 15.91 33.79
CA SER A 21 -6.82 17.15 33.01
C SER A 21 -8.26 17.48 32.65
N GLU A 22 -8.54 18.75 32.44
CA GLU A 22 -9.84 19.22 31.93
C GLU A 22 -9.91 19.23 30.40
N PHE A 23 -8.78 18.94 29.73
CA PHE A 23 -8.63 19.02 28.28
C PHE A 23 -8.23 17.67 27.66
N CYS A 24 -8.59 17.46 26.39
CA CYS A 24 -8.10 16.31 25.62
C CYS A 24 -6.65 16.54 25.16
N PHE A 25 -6.01 15.50 24.61
CA PHE A 25 -4.64 15.59 24.10
C PHE A 25 -4.40 16.76 23.14
N THR A 26 -5.38 17.08 22.28
CA THR A 26 -5.25 18.17 21.31
C THR A 26 -5.31 19.55 21.95
N HIS A 27 -6.20 19.76 22.93
CA HIS A 27 -6.45 21.08 23.52
C HIS A 27 -5.74 21.31 24.85
N ASN A 28 -5.06 20.30 25.41
CA ASN A 28 -4.29 20.44 26.64
C ASN A 28 -2.98 21.20 26.36
N PRO A 29 -2.71 22.33 27.05
CA PRO A 29 -1.46 23.08 26.88
C PRO A 29 -0.21 22.27 27.24
N VAL A 30 -0.32 21.37 28.22
CA VAL A 30 0.80 20.55 28.73
C VAL A 30 1.29 19.57 27.68
N THR A 31 0.42 19.07 26.79
CA THR A 31 0.78 18.12 25.73
C THR A 31 1.06 18.82 24.40
N SER A 32 1.34 20.12 24.41
CA SER A 32 1.55 20.89 23.17
C SER A 32 2.75 20.38 22.35
N ASP A 33 3.84 20.02 23.03
CA ASP A 33 5.04 19.46 22.39
C ASP A 33 4.80 18.04 21.86
N ASP A 34 4.16 17.18 22.66
CA ASP A 34 3.78 15.81 22.23
C ASP A 34 2.82 15.84 21.03
N ARG A 35 1.86 16.76 21.04
CA ARG A 35 0.93 16.99 19.93
C ARG A 35 1.69 17.43 18.69
N ARG A 36 2.62 18.38 18.82
CA ARG A 36 3.47 18.83 17.72
C ARG A 36 4.28 17.66 17.15
N ALA A 37 4.90 16.86 18.01
CA ALA A 37 5.65 15.68 17.60
C ALA A 37 4.76 14.65 16.88
N ALA A 38 3.54 14.40 17.36
CA ALA A 38 2.58 13.50 16.73
C ALA A 38 2.11 14.01 15.35
N VAL A 39 1.85 15.31 15.20
CA VAL A 39 1.48 15.95 13.92
C VAL A 39 2.65 15.90 12.94
N VAL A 40 3.87 16.21 13.38
CA VAL A 40 5.08 16.10 12.54
C VAL A 40 5.31 14.67 12.12
N LYS A 41 5.17 13.70 13.03
CA LYS A 41 5.29 12.27 12.72
C LYS A 41 4.23 11.82 11.72
N GLY A 42 2.98 12.24 11.88
CA GLY A 42 1.89 11.94 10.95
C GLY A 42 2.08 12.60 9.58
N GLY A 43 2.49 13.86 9.54
CA GLY A 43 2.79 14.57 8.28
C GLY A 43 4.05 14.05 7.59
N SER A 44 5.04 13.60 8.35
CA SER A 44 6.24 12.94 7.82
C SER A 44 5.97 11.50 7.36
N ALA A 45 4.87 10.90 7.80
CA ALA A 45 4.46 9.56 7.40
C ALA A 45 3.87 9.50 5.97
N THR A 46 3.74 10.64 5.26
CA THR A 46 3.15 10.65 3.91
C THR A 46 3.98 11.46 2.91
N TYR A 47 4.92 10.76 2.29
CA TYR A 47 5.15 10.61 0.85
C TYR A 47 6.44 9.78 0.82
N GLU A 48 6.49 8.72 0.02
CA GLU A 48 7.72 7.94 -0.18
C GLU A 48 8.80 8.88 -0.76
N ARG A 49 9.52 9.59 0.12
CA ARG A 49 10.62 10.47 -0.27
C ARG A 49 11.73 9.56 -0.77
N GLY A 50 12.15 9.76 -2.02
CA GLY A 50 13.18 8.96 -2.67
C GLY A 50 12.66 7.82 -3.56
N LEU A 51 11.41 7.87 -4.02
CA LEU A 51 10.99 7.02 -5.13
C LEU A 51 11.77 7.37 -6.39
N ILE A 52 12.33 6.33 -7.00
CA ILE A 52 12.97 6.42 -8.31
C ILE A 52 11.92 5.92 -9.32
N PRO A 53 11.50 6.75 -10.28
CA PRO A 53 10.62 6.28 -11.34
C PRO A 53 11.33 5.16 -12.12
N LEU A 54 10.60 4.08 -12.39
CA LEU A 54 11.08 3.00 -13.25
C LEU A 54 10.72 3.29 -14.70
N GLU A 55 11.50 2.73 -15.62
CA GLU A 55 11.20 2.80 -17.04
C GLU A 55 9.82 2.20 -17.34
N PRO A 56 9.05 2.80 -18.27
CA PRO A 56 7.78 2.24 -18.70
C PRO A 56 7.97 0.83 -19.29
N VAL A 57 7.04 -0.06 -18.95
CA VAL A 57 6.99 -1.41 -19.55
C VAL A 57 5.91 -1.40 -20.63
N ASP A 58 6.23 -1.95 -21.81
CA ASP A 58 5.25 -2.18 -22.85
C ASP A 58 4.30 -3.32 -22.43
N LEU A 59 3.03 -2.97 -22.21
CA LEU A 59 1.99 -3.89 -21.77
C LEU A 59 1.30 -4.61 -22.94
N THR A 60 1.73 -4.39 -24.18
CA THR A 60 1.25 -5.16 -25.33
C THR A 60 1.97 -6.51 -25.48
N ASP A 61 3.17 -6.65 -24.89
CA ASP A 61 3.90 -7.91 -24.80
C ASP A 61 3.57 -8.63 -23.49
N SER A 62 2.90 -9.77 -23.61
CA SER A 62 2.53 -10.63 -22.48
C SER A 62 3.74 -11.17 -21.69
N LYS A 63 4.92 -11.30 -22.32
CA LYS A 63 6.17 -11.66 -21.61
C LYS A 63 6.68 -10.52 -20.74
N LEU A 64 6.55 -9.27 -21.21
CA LEU A 64 6.92 -8.09 -20.43
C LEU A 64 5.95 -7.88 -19.26
N ILE A 65 4.66 -8.19 -19.43
CA ILE A 65 3.67 -8.22 -18.34
C ILE A 65 4.07 -9.26 -17.28
N LEU A 66 4.42 -10.48 -17.69
CA LEU A 66 4.88 -11.53 -16.79
C LEU A 66 6.11 -11.07 -15.98
N TRP A 67 7.09 -10.46 -16.67
CA TRP A 67 8.29 -9.91 -16.05
C TRP A 67 7.97 -8.81 -15.04
N LEU A 68 7.10 -7.85 -15.40
CA LEU A 68 6.66 -6.76 -14.53
C LEU A 68 6.02 -7.29 -13.23
N MET A 69 5.18 -8.31 -13.35
CA MET A 69 4.51 -8.91 -12.19
C MET A 69 5.51 -9.62 -11.26
N ILE A 70 6.48 -10.35 -11.82
CA ILE A 70 7.56 -10.98 -11.05
C ILE A 70 8.40 -9.94 -10.32
N ASP A 71 8.84 -8.89 -11.03
CA ASP A 71 9.63 -7.79 -10.44
C ASP A 71 8.85 -7.11 -9.30
N THR A 72 7.58 -6.80 -9.54
CA THR A 72 6.70 -6.16 -8.55
C THR A 72 6.54 -7.03 -7.30
N ILE A 73 6.26 -8.33 -7.45
CA ILE A 73 6.17 -9.29 -6.33
C ILE A 73 7.46 -9.27 -5.51
N ASN A 74 8.62 -9.32 -6.17
CA ASN A 74 9.91 -9.32 -5.49
C ASN A 74 10.18 -8.03 -4.71
N ARG A 75 9.80 -6.86 -5.24
CA ARG A 75 9.97 -5.57 -4.56
C ARG A 75 9.10 -5.43 -3.31
N VAL A 76 7.90 -5.99 -3.33
CA VAL A 76 6.98 -5.93 -2.18
C VAL A 76 7.20 -7.05 -1.17
N ARG A 77 7.87 -8.14 -1.56
CA ARG A 77 8.14 -9.32 -0.71
C ARG A 77 9.15 -9.00 0.39
N LYS A 78 8.62 -8.55 1.53
CA LYS A 78 9.36 -8.23 2.74
C LYS A 78 8.83 -9.00 3.93
N VAL A 79 9.73 -9.39 4.83
CA VAL A 79 9.40 -10.01 6.11
C VAL A 79 9.98 -9.18 7.25
N LYS A 80 9.37 -9.28 8.42
CA LYS A 80 9.89 -8.73 9.67
C LYS A 80 11.13 -9.53 10.12
N PRO A 81 11.93 -9.00 11.07
CA PRO A 81 13.10 -9.72 11.60
C PRO A 81 12.79 -11.10 12.20
N ASP A 82 11.57 -11.30 12.70
CA ASP A 82 11.08 -12.57 13.24
C ASP A 82 10.60 -13.55 12.15
N GLY A 83 10.73 -13.17 10.87
CA GLY A 83 10.26 -13.95 9.72
C GLY A 83 8.78 -13.79 9.40
N ALA A 84 8.01 -13.06 10.21
CA ALA A 84 6.58 -12.85 9.96
C ALA A 84 6.35 -11.85 8.80
N MET A 85 5.35 -12.12 7.98
CA MET A 85 4.92 -11.21 6.91
C MET A 85 3.79 -10.31 7.41
N ASP A 86 3.80 -9.02 7.05
CA ASP A 86 2.67 -8.13 7.31
C ASP A 86 1.46 -8.56 6.47
N VAL A 87 0.25 -8.47 7.05
CA VAL A 87 -0.99 -8.90 6.37
C VAL A 87 -1.21 -8.14 5.06
N ARG A 88 -0.83 -6.86 4.98
CA ARG A 88 -0.98 -6.08 3.75
C ARG A 88 -0.01 -6.57 2.67
N THR A 89 1.23 -6.87 3.04
CA THR A 89 2.22 -7.47 2.13
C THR A 89 1.75 -8.83 1.65
N ALA A 90 1.25 -9.69 2.54
CA ALA A 90 0.75 -11.01 2.20
C ALA A 90 -0.45 -10.94 1.22
N ASN A 91 -1.42 -10.07 1.51
CA ASN A 91 -2.59 -9.87 0.66
C ASN A 91 -2.20 -9.30 -0.72
N CYS A 92 -1.28 -8.34 -0.74
CA CYS A 92 -0.74 -7.78 -1.98
C CYS A 92 -0.09 -8.87 -2.84
N ILE A 93 0.81 -9.68 -2.26
CA ILE A 93 1.45 -10.79 -2.97
C ILE A 93 0.41 -11.80 -3.46
N GLY A 94 -0.56 -12.17 -2.63
CA GLY A 94 -1.63 -13.09 -3.04
C GLY A 94 -2.40 -12.59 -4.25
N GLN A 95 -2.77 -11.31 -4.26
CA GLN A 95 -3.47 -10.69 -5.39
C GLN A 95 -2.58 -10.62 -6.65
N LEU A 96 -1.32 -10.21 -6.52
CA LEU A 96 -0.38 -10.17 -7.65
C LEU A 96 -0.13 -11.56 -8.24
N THR A 97 -0.02 -12.57 -7.37
CA THR A 97 0.21 -13.96 -7.78
C THR A 97 -0.99 -14.51 -8.55
N ARG A 98 -2.21 -14.17 -8.13
CA ARG A 98 -3.42 -14.56 -8.86
C ARG A 98 -3.43 -13.98 -10.29
N VAL A 99 -3.15 -12.69 -10.44
CA VAL A 99 -3.09 -12.04 -11.77
C VAL A 99 -1.98 -12.65 -12.63
N LEU A 100 -0.81 -12.93 -12.03
CA LEU A 100 0.30 -13.60 -12.71
C LEU A 100 -0.10 -14.98 -13.26
N LEU A 101 -0.84 -15.78 -12.47
CA LEU A 101 -1.32 -17.10 -12.90
C LEU A 101 -2.34 -17.00 -14.05
N GLU A 102 -3.18 -15.97 -14.06
CA GLU A 102 -4.11 -15.71 -15.16
C GLU A 102 -3.36 -15.37 -16.46
N ALA A 103 -2.39 -14.45 -16.40
CA ALA A 103 -1.55 -14.08 -17.55
C ALA A 103 -0.73 -15.26 -18.10
N GLN A 104 -0.19 -16.11 -17.22
CA GLN A 104 0.60 -17.26 -17.62
C GLN A 104 -0.23 -18.34 -18.34
N LYS A 105 -1.50 -18.51 -17.97
CA LYS A 105 -2.42 -19.40 -18.68
C LYS A 105 -2.71 -18.92 -20.10
N GLU A 106 -2.92 -17.61 -20.27
CA GLU A 106 -3.16 -17.03 -21.59
C GLU A 106 -1.95 -17.22 -22.50
N LEU A 107 -0.75 -16.97 -21.99
CA LEU A 107 0.51 -17.25 -22.69
C LEU A 107 0.64 -18.72 -23.12
N ASP A 108 0.40 -19.69 -22.23
CA ASP A 108 0.48 -21.12 -22.58
C ASP A 108 -0.52 -21.49 -23.68
N VAL A 109 -1.76 -20.99 -23.59
CA VAL A 109 -2.78 -21.24 -24.61
C VAL A 109 -2.36 -20.65 -25.95
N THR A 110 -1.90 -19.41 -25.99
CA THR A 110 -1.44 -18.74 -27.22
C THR A 110 -0.26 -19.47 -27.83
N GLU A 111 0.73 -19.88 -27.04
CA GLU A 111 1.88 -20.64 -27.55
C GLU A 111 1.48 -22.02 -28.08
N ARG A 112 0.55 -22.71 -27.40
CA ARG A 112 0.03 -23.99 -27.86
C ARG A 112 -0.74 -23.84 -29.17
N LEU A 113 -1.55 -22.80 -29.29
CA LEU A 113 -2.32 -22.51 -30.49
C LEU A 113 -1.38 -22.21 -31.67
N ALA A 114 -0.40 -21.33 -31.49
CA ALA A 114 0.59 -21.00 -32.51
C ALA A 114 1.35 -22.25 -33.00
N ARG A 115 1.69 -23.18 -32.08
CA ARG A 115 2.31 -24.47 -32.46
C ARG A 115 1.38 -25.37 -33.27
N LEU A 116 0.08 -25.34 -33.01
CA LEU A 116 -0.91 -26.14 -33.75
C LEU A 116 -1.21 -25.54 -35.11
N GLU A 117 -1.37 -24.22 -35.19
CA GLU A 117 -1.55 -23.45 -36.44
C GLU A 117 -0.38 -23.66 -37.40
N ALA A 118 0.86 -23.56 -36.88
CA ALA A 118 2.07 -23.86 -37.65
C ALA A 118 2.10 -25.29 -38.20
N LYS A 119 1.59 -26.27 -37.44
CA LYS A 119 1.49 -27.67 -37.92
C LYS A 119 0.35 -27.88 -38.91
N ALA A 120 -0.73 -27.11 -38.77
CA ALA A 120 -1.89 -27.17 -39.66
C ALA A 120 -1.69 -26.37 -40.95
N GLY A 121 -0.64 -25.55 -41.04
CA GLY A 121 -0.37 -24.68 -42.20
C GLY A 121 -1.32 -23.49 -42.30
N ILE A 122 -1.90 -23.07 -41.17
CA ILE A 122 -2.81 -21.93 -41.09
C ILE A 122 -2.02 -20.78 -40.46
N GLN A 123 -1.95 -19.63 -41.13
CA GLN A 123 -1.40 -18.38 -40.62
C GLN A 123 -2.42 -17.26 -40.82
#